data_AF-A0AAN8BVH0-F1
#
_entry.id   AF-A0AAN8BVH0-F1
#
_cell.length_a   1.000
_cell.length_b   1.000
_cell.length_c   1.000
_cell.angle_alpha   90.00
_cell.angle_beta   90.00
_cell.angle_gamma   90.00
#
_symmetry.space_group_name_H-M   'P 1'
#
loop_
_entity.id
_entity.type
_entity.pdbx_description
1 polymer ?
#
loop_
_entity_poly.entity_id
_entity_poly.type
_entity_poly.pdbx_seq_one_letter_code
_entity_poly.pdbx_strand_id
1 'polypeptide(L)'
;MLRLLPETPQEPFALWEILNKEKEPLVGLILDNSEKTLTFFNYDYKGDFQTVAFEGTEIQKIFHGSFHKLHVTISKTSVKVVLDCSAVEEKPVSAAGNITTDGVEILGRLVRSRGSRDNSAPFQLQMFDIICSTSWASRDKCCELPALRVEEQCPSLPHACTCSQDSKGPPGPSGPPTGVVSFFCHL
;
A
#
# COMPACT_ATOMS: atom_id res chain seq x y z
N MET A 1 -4.34 0.27 2.01
CA MET A 1 -4.10 -1.18 2.08
C MET A 1 -3.25 -1.61 0.90
N LEU A 2 -2.10 -2.22 1.18
CA LEU A 2 -1.10 -2.54 0.17
C LEU A 2 -0.45 -3.91 0.41
N ARG A 3 0.14 -4.45 -0.64
CA ARG A 3 0.96 -5.67 -0.60
C ARG A 3 2.18 -5.47 -1.48
N LEU A 4 3.37 -5.69 -0.92
CA LEU A 4 4.60 -5.78 -1.71
C LEU A 4 4.67 -7.13 -2.41
N LEU A 5 5.19 -7.14 -3.63
CA LEU A 5 5.32 -8.33 -4.46
C LEU A 5 6.74 -8.89 -4.35
N PRO A 6 6.96 -10.18 -4.64
CA PRO A 6 8.31 -10.75 -4.72
C PRO A 6 9.23 -9.99 -5.70
N GLU A 7 8.66 -9.45 -6.79
CA GLU A 7 9.35 -8.63 -7.78
C GLU A 7 9.50 -7.15 -7.40
N THR A 8 8.95 -6.69 -6.27
CA THR A 8 9.19 -5.33 -5.77
C THR A 8 10.70 -5.17 -5.51
N PRO A 9 11.37 -4.17 -6.12
CA PRO A 9 12.80 -3.95 -5.94
C PRO A 9 13.22 -3.78 -4.48
N GLN A 10 14.49 -4.06 -4.19
CA GLN A 10 15.09 -3.72 -2.90
C GLN A 10 15.36 -2.22 -2.76
N GLU A 11 15.39 -1.49 -3.89
CA GLU A 11 15.55 -0.03 -3.87
C GLU A 11 14.38 0.66 -3.18
N PRO A 12 14.63 1.67 -2.33
CA PRO A 12 13.58 2.46 -1.71
C PRO A 12 12.68 3.14 -2.75
N PHE A 13 11.38 3.17 -2.47
CA PHE A 13 10.41 3.88 -3.28
C PHE A 13 9.43 4.67 -2.41
N ALA A 14 8.96 5.81 -2.92
CA ALA A 14 7.87 6.54 -2.33
C ALA A 14 6.58 5.74 -2.56
N LEU A 15 6.01 5.18 -1.50
CA LEU A 15 4.67 4.61 -1.54
C LEU A 15 3.67 5.68 -2.00
N TRP A 16 3.82 6.88 -1.45
CA TRP A 16 3.08 8.08 -1.79
C TRP A 16 3.94 9.31 -1.54
N GLU A 17 3.90 10.30 -2.43
CA GLU A 17 4.52 11.61 -2.21
C GLU A 17 3.82 12.71 -3.01
N ILE A 18 3.98 13.95 -2.56
CA ILE A 18 3.65 15.16 -3.31
C ILE A 18 4.94 15.81 -3.79
N LEU A 19 4.99 16.15 -5.07
CA LEU A 19 6.07 16.91 -5.69
C LEU A 19 5.63 18.35 -5.97
N ASN A 20 6.58 19.29 -5.99
CA ASN A 20 6.36 20.63 -6.55
C ASN A 20 6.40 20.60 -8.09
N LYS A 21 6.19 21.76 -8.74
CA LYS A 21 6.26 21.88 -10.21
C LYS A 21 7.64 21.52 -10.79
N GLU A 22 8.72 21.66 -10.01
CA GLU A 22 10.08 21.23 -10.35
C GLU A 22 10.34 19.72 -10.17
N LYS A 23 9.31 18.93 -9.78
CA LYS A 23 9.39 17.50 -9.46
C LYS A 23 10.23 17.17 -8.21
N GLU A 24 10.46 18.15 -7.34
CA GLU A 24 11.12 17.96 -6.05
C GLU A 24 10.09 17.51 -5.00
N PRO A 25 10.41 16.50 -4.18
CA PRO A 25 9.48 15.95 -3.19
C PRO A 25 9.29 16.90 -2.01
N LEU A 26 8.04 17.19 -1.65
CA LEU A 26 7.66 18.08 -0.55
C LEU A 26 7.27 17.31 0.73
N VAL A 27 6.55 16.20 0.56
CA VAL A 27 6.09 15.34 1.65
C VAL A 27 5.83 13.95 1.10
N GLY A 28 6.06 12.92 1.90
CA GLY A 28 5.76 11.56 1.47
C GLY A 28 6.08 10.47 2.47
N LEU A 29 5.76 9.24 2.03
CA LEU A 29 6.03 7.98 2.70
C LEU A 29 6.92 7.13 1.82
N ILE A 30 8.06 6.70 2.35
CA ILE A 30 9.02 5.85 1.66
C ILE A 30 9.01 4.48 2.32
N LEU A 31 8.96 3.43 1.50
CA LEU A 31 9.24 2.07 1.92
C LEU A 31 10.64 1.70 1.44
N ASP A 32 11.51 1.31 2.38
CA ASP A 32 12.82 0.75 2.09
C ASP A 32 12.72 -0.77 2.22
N ASN A 33 12.72 -1.48 1.09
CA ASN A 33 12.64 -2.93 1.09
C ASN A 33 13.98 -3.59 1.48
N SER A 34 15.12 -2.92 1.32
CA SER A 34 16.40 -3.44 1.81
C SER A 34 16.44 -3.43 3.34
N GLU A 35 16.18 -2.25 3.92
CA GLU A 35 16.29 -2.02 5.36
C GLU A 35 15.01 -2.38 6.12
N LYS A 36 13.93 -2.71 5.41
CA LYS A 36 12.60 -3.00 5.96
C LYS A 36 12.06 -1.87 6.84
N THR A 37 12.21 -0.63 6.37
CA THR A 37 11.79 0.58 7.10
C THR A 37 10.66 1.32 6.37
N LEU A 38 9.80 1.96 7.16
CA LEU A 38 8.82 2.94 6.69
C LEU A 38 9.30 4.31 7.13
N THR A 39 9.45 5.25 6.20
CA THR A 39 9.93 6.59 6.51
C THR A 39 8.92 7.65 6.08
N PHE A 40 8.54 8.52 7.01
CA PHE A 40 7.81 9.76 6.70
C PHE A 40 8.81 10.90 6.58
N PHE A 41 8.64 11.75 5.57
CA PHE A 41 9.43 12.96 5.42
C PHE A 41 8.54 14.15 5.07
N ASN A 42 8.94 15.34 5.50
CA ASN A 42 8.33 16.62 5.13
C ASN A 42 9.30 17.79 5.33
N TYR A 43 8.90 18.98 4.90
CA TYR A 43 9.52 20.24 5.32
C TYR A 43 8.75 20.85 6.50
N ASP A 44 9.48 21.36 7.49
CA ASP A 44 8.89 22.06 8.62
C ASP A 44 8.53 23.51 8.29
N TYR A 45 7.94 24.24 9.25
CA TYR A 45 7.53 25.63 9.09
C TYR A 45 8.67 26.62 8.81
N LYS A 46 9.92 26.22 9.03
CA LYS A 46 11.12 27.00 8.69
C LYS A 46 11.65 26.67 7.30
N GLY A 47 11.11 25.62 6.66
CA GLY A 47 11.62 25.07 5.41
C GLY A 47 12.78 24.10 5.62
N ASP A 48 12.97 23.58 6.84
CA ASP A 48 13.99 22.56 7.10
C ASP A 48 13.44 21.17 6.76
N PHE A 49 14.23 20.37 6.03
CA PHE A 49 13.88 18.99 5.72
C PHE A 49 13.97 18.14 6.99
N GLN A 50 12.92 17.39 7.30
CA GLN A 50 12.90 16.46 8.42
C GLN A 50 12.36 15.10 7.99
N THR A 51 12.80 14.07 8.70
CA THR A 51 12.44 12.68 8.42
C THR A 51 12.26 11.90 9.71
N VAL A 52 11.35 10.94 9.69
CA VAL A 52 11.07 10.02 10.77
C VAL A 52 10.96 8.61 10.20
N ALA A 53 11.91 7.75 10.56
CA ALA A 53 11.92 6.35 10.19
C ALA A 53 11.22 5.50 11.27
N PHE A 54 10.46 4.50 10.85
CA PHE A 54 9.82 3.48 11.67
C PHE A 54 10.40 2.11 11.26
N GLU A 55 10.72 1.31 12.25
CA GLU A 55 11.47 0.07 12.10
C GLU A 55 11.02 -0.94 13.18
N GLY A 56 11.57 -2.16 13.15
CA GLY A 56 11.20 -3.24 14.07
C GLY A 56 10.22 -4.26 13.49
N THR A 57 9.94 -5.31 14.26
CA THR A 57 9.22 -6.51 13.79
C THR A 57 7.82 -6.23 13.28
N GLU A 58 7.13 -5.24 13.86
CA GLU A 58 5.79 -4.85 13.42
C GLU A 58 5.83 -4.22 12.02
N ILE A 59 6.76 -3.29 11.77
CA ILE A 59 6.93 -2.66 10.45
C ILE A 59 7.39 -3.66 9.40
N GLN A 60 8.27 -4.60 9.77
CA GLN A 60 8.78 -5.64 8.87
C GLN A 60 7.67 -6.49 8.22
N LYS A 61 6.51 -6.63 8.87
CA LYS A 61 5.36 -7.39 8.33
C LYS A 61 4.94 -6.91 6.93
N ILE A 62 4.99 -5.59 6.68
CA ILE A 62 4.65 -4.96 5.40
C ILE A 62 5.40 -5.59 4.22
N PHE A 63 6.60 -6.11 4.47
CA PHE A 63 7.52 -6.61 3.47
C PHE A 63 7.45 -8.13 3.23
N HIS A 64 6.48 -8.83 3.82
CA HIS A 64 6.38 -10.30 3.77
C HIS A 64 5.30 -10.83 2.79
N GLY A 65 4.82 -10.01 1.84
CA GLY A 65 3.99 -10.48 0.73
C GLY A 65 2.51 -10.75 1.08
N SER A 66 2.04 -10.31 2.24
CA SER A 66 0.61 -10.23 2.60
C SER A 66 0.04 -8.83 2.39
N PHE A 67 -1.29 -8.71 2.32
CA PHE A 67 -1.94 -7.40 2.38
C PHE A 67 -1.90 -6.86 3.80
N HIS A 68 -1.48 -5.61 3.93
CA HIS A 68 -1.45 -4.87 5.18
C HIS A 68 -2.23 -3.57 5.07
N LYS A 69 -2.91 -3.18 6.15
CA LYS A 69 -3.53 -1.86 6.27
C LYS A 69 -2.60 -0.94 7.05
N LEU A 70 -1.86 -0.12 6.32
CA LEU A 70 -1.04 0.95 6.88
C LEU A 70 -1.87 2.23 7.02
N HIS A 71 -1.99 2.74 8.24
CA HIS A 71 -2.40 4.11 8.53
C HIS A 71 -1.20 4.91 9.02
N VAL A 72 -1.00 6.10 8.46
CA VAL A 72 -0.06 7.09 8.97
C VAL A 72 -0.84 8.32 9.39
N THR A 73 -0.86 8.59 10.69
CA THR A 73 -1.57 9.73 11.27
C THR A 73 -0.58 10.84 11.53
N ILE A 74 -0.85 12.02 10.98
CA ILE A 74 0.01 13.20 11.13
C ILE A 74 -0.74 14.21 11.99
N SER A 75 -0.16 14.53 13.15
CA SER A 75 -0.61 15.63 14.02
C SER A 75 0.27 16.86 13.81
N LYS A 76 0.03 17.94 14.55
CA LYS A 76 0.90 19.14 14.50
C LYS A 76 2.34 18.85 14.96
N THR A 77 2.54 17.85 15.80
CA THR A 77 3.82 17.63 16.50
C THR A 77 4.26 16.17 16.53
N SER A 78 3.51 15.26 15.89
CA SER A 78 3.82 13.84 15.88
C SER A 78 3.33 13.14 14.62
N VAL A 79 4.01 12.04 14.30
CA VAL A 79 3.61 11.08 13.28
C VAL A 79 3.43 9.74 13.96
N LYS A 80 2.26 9.12 13.77
CA LYS A 80 1.90 7.84 14.36
C LYS A 80 1.62 6.82 13.28
N VAL A 81 2.23 5.66 13.40
CA VAL A 81 1.96 4.50 12.54
C VAL A 81 1.02 3.55 13.26
N VAL A 82 -0.07 3.22 12.58
CA VAL A 82 -0.99 2.14 12.97
C VAL A 82 -0.98 1.14 11.82
N LEU A 83 -0.51 -0.07 12.09
CA LEU A 83 -0.44 -1.15 11.12
C LEU A 83 -1.46 -2.20 11.51
N ASP A 84 -2.28 -2.62 10.56
CA ASP A 84 -3.24 -3.70 10.77
C ASP A 84 -4.15 -3.44 12.00
N CYS A 85 -4.56 -2.17 12.12
CA CYS A 85 -5.38 -1.62 13.20
C CYS A 85 -4.77 -1.70 14.61
N SER A 86 -3.46 -1.98 14.69
CA SER A 86 -2.68 -1.97 15.92
C SER A 86 -1.73 -0.77 15.93
N ALA A 87 -1.72 0.01 17.01
CA ALA A 87 -0.77 1.11 17.14
C ALA A 87 0.66 0.56 17.27
N VAL A 88 1.55 0.98 16.38
CA VAL A 88 2.94 0.50 16.35
C VAL A 88 3.83 1.47 17.12
N GLU A 89 3.91 2.71 16.66
CA GLU A 89 4.82 3.71 17.23
C GLU A 89 4.33 5.13 16.89
N GLU A 90 4.68 6.08 17.76
CA GLU A 90 4.45 7.51 17.56
C GLU A 90 5.75 8.26 17.83
N LYS A 91 6.19 9.08 16.86
CA LYS A 91 7.43 9.84 16.92
C LYS A 91 7.17 11.33 16.78
N PRO A 92 7.90 12.19 17.50
CA PRO A 92 7.72 13.64 17.39
C PRO A 92 8.22 14.17 16.05
N VAL A 93 7.59 15.23 15.56
CA VAL A 93 8.02 16.02 14.40
C VAL A 93 7.84 17.52 14.68
N SER A 94 8.64 18.35 14.02
CA SER A 94 8.39 19.79 13.98
C SER A 94 7.11 20.08 13.19
N ALA A 95 6.42 21.15 13.54
CA ALA A 95 5.22 21.59 12.83
C ALA A 95 5.50 21.74 11.32
N ALA A 96 4.68 21.10 10.50
CA ALA A 96 4.83 21.10 9.06
C ALA A 96 4.68 22.52 8.47
N GLY A 97 5.49 22.81 7.46
CA GLY A 97 5.32 24.00 6.63
C GLY A 97 4.19 23.81 5.61
N ASN A 98 3.82 24.90 4.95
CA ASN A 98 2.90 24.83 3.82
C ASN A 98 3.60 24.21 2.60
N ILE A 99 2.91 23.32 1.89
CA ILE A 99 3.35 22.78 0.61
C ILE A 99 2.68 23.53 -0.54
N THR A 100 3.29 23.52 -1.71
CA THR A 100 2.68 24.07 -2.92
C THR A 100 1.64 23.10 -3.50
N THR A 101 0.65 23.63 -4.22
CA THR A 101 -0.41 22.85 -4.85
C THR A 101 -0.31 22.84 -6.39
N ASP A 102 0.81 23.33 -6.92
CA ASP A 102 1.09 23.49 -8.36
C ASP A 102 1.87 22.31 -8.96
N GLY A 103 2.20 21.30 -8.14
CA GLY A 103 2.87 20.09 -8.58
C GLY A 103 1.92 18.89 -8.72
N VAL A 104 2.39 17.71 -8.32
CA VAL A 104 1.70 16.42 -8.57
C VAL A 104 1.79 15.47 -7.39
N GLU A 105 0.76 14.64 -7.23
CA GLU A 105 0.73 13.51 -6.30
C GLU A 105 1.12 12.22 -7.05
N ILE A 106 2.08 11.46 -6.52
CA ILE A 106 2.61 10.26 -7.17
C ILE A 106 2.64 9.08 -6.20
N LEU A 107 2.34 7.89 -6.73
CA LEU A 107 2.46 6.62 -6.03
C LEU A 107 3.57 5.76 -6.65
N GLY A 108 4.31 5.06 -5.81
CA GLY A 108 5.26 4.02 -6.22
C GLY A 108 6.58 4.50 -6.83
N ARG A 109 6.93 5.79 -6.80
CA ARG A 109 8.12 6.31 -7.49
C ARG A 109 9.42 5.87 -6.80
N LEU A 110 10.36 5.30 -7.56
CA LEU A 110 11.67 4.87 -7.06
C LEU A 110 12.56 6.07 -6.69
N VAL A 111 13.21 6.02 -5.51
CA VAL A 111 13.95 7.16 -4.94
C VAL A 111 15.22 7.48 -5.72
N ARG A 112 15.99 6.50 -6.23
CA ARG A 112 17.23 6.77 -6.99
C ARG A 112 16.96 7.22 -8.42
N SER A 113 15.72 7.06 -8.89
CA SER A 113 15.30 7.43 -10.25
C SER A 113 14.87 8.90 -10.39
N ARG A 114 14.97 9.69 -9.29
CA ARG A 114 14.76 11.14 -9.24
C ARG A 114 15.72 11.88 -10.20
N GLY A 115 15.35 11.99 -11.48
CA GLY A 115 16.01 12.89 -12.44
C GLY A 115 16.36 12.32 -13.83
N SER A 116 16.43 10.99 -14.03
CA SER A 116 16.86 10.41 -15.32
C SER A 116 15.78 9.57 -16.03
N ARG A 117 14.86 8.95 -15.28
CA ARG A 117 13.68 8.26 -15.79
C ARG A 117 12.77 7.95 -14.59
N ASP A 118 11.57 8.54 -14.53
CA ASP A 118 10.61 8.23 -13.47
C ASP A 118 10.23 6.75 -13.58
N ASN A 119 10.77 5.91 -12.69
CA ASN A 119 10.47 4.49 -12.63
C ASN A 119 9.61 4.20 -11.40
N SER A 120 8.72 3.22 -11.52
CA SER A 120 7.82 2.82 -10.43
C SER A 120 8.19 1.44 -9.89
N ALA A 121 8.09 1.27 -8.58
CA ALA A 121 8.10 -0.04 -7.96
C ALA A 121 6.75 -0.74 -8.19
N PRO A 122 6.72 -2.01 -8.62
CA PRO A 122 5.49 -2.79 -8.66
C PRO A 122 5.06 -3.12 -7.23
N PHE A 123 3.80 -2.85 -6.90
CA PHE A 123 3.13 -3.28 -5.68
C PHE A 123 1.63 -3.36 -5.95
N GLN A 124 0.87 -4.01 -5.07
CA GLN A 124 -0.58 -4.03 -5.16
C GLN A 124 -1.20 -3.06 -4.17
N LEU A 125 -2.14 -2.27 -4.65
CA LEU A 125 -2.90 -1.31 -3.88
C LEU A 125 -4.38 -1.66 -3.98
N GLN A 126 -5.00 -1.95 -2.83
CA GLN A 126 -6.44 -2.23 -2.76
C GLN A 126 -7.24 -1.01 -2.31
N MET A 127 -6.62 -0.10 -1.57
CA MET A 127 -7.27 1.08 -1.01
C MET A 127 -6.23 2.16 -0.68
N PHE A 128 -6.54 3.41 -1.03
CA PHE A 128 -5.75 4.59 -0.72
C PHE A 128 -6.69 5.75 -0.42
N ASP A 129 -6.68 6.23 0.82
CA ASP A 129 -7.56 7.29 1.31
C ASP A 129 -6.74 8.35 2.06
N ILE A 130 -7.04 9.62 1.80
CA ILE A 130 -6.56 10.74 2.60
C ILE A 130 -7.74 11.28 3.41
N ILE A 131 -7.65 11.19 4.73
CA ILE A 131 -8.75 11.50 5.65
C ILE A 131 -8.35 12.64 6.58
N CYS A 132 -9.17 13.68 6.65
CA CYS A 132 -8.98 14.84 7.54
C CYS A 132 -9.42 14.53 8.99
N SER A 133 -8.86 13.48 9.59
CA SER A 133 -9.13 13.10 10.98
C SER A 133 -8.01 12.21 11.53
N THR A 134 -7.34 12.68 12.58
CA THR A 134 -6.31 11.89 13.28
C THR A 134 -6.86 10.74 14.12
N SER A 135 -8.17 10.70 14.33
CA SER A 135 -8.84 9.69 15.16
C SER A 135 -9.39 8.50 14.37
N TRP A 136 -9.32 8.55 13.03
CA TRP A 136 -9.83 7.49 12.17
C TRP A 136 -9.06 6.18 12.37
N ALA A 137 -7.73 6.23 12.31
CA ALA A 137 -6.86 5.06 12.42
C ALA A 137 -7.10 4.26 13.72
N SER A 138 -7.40 4.94 14.83
CA SER A 138 -7.69 4.28 16.12
C SER A 138 -9.07 3.62 16.22
N ARG A 139 -10.01 3.99 15.34
CA ARG A 139 -11.36 3.42 15.32
C ARG A 139 -11.51 2.28 14.33
N ASP A 140 -10.61 2.19 13.37
CA ASP A 140 -10.61 1.14 12.36
C ASP A 140 -10.42 -0.23 13.02
N LYS A 141 -11.21 -1.21 12.57
CA LYS A 141 -11.23 -2.59 13.07
C LYS A 141 -10.67 -3.59 12.07
N CYS A 142 -10.25 -3.14 10.88
CA CYS A 142 -9.65 -3.98 9.85
C CYS A 142 -10.55 -5.16 9.47
N CYS A 143 -11.86 -4.94 9.44
CA CYS A 143 -12.86 -5.97 9.15
C CYS A 143 -12.76 -6.58 7.75
N GLU A 144 -12.04 -5.91 6.85
CA GLU A 144 -11.73 -6.35 5.50
C GLU A 144 -10.40 -7.11 5.38
N LEU A 145 -9.59 -7.19 6.44
CA LEU A 145 -8.44 -8.09 6.51
C LEU A 145 -8.89 -9.45 7.09
N PRO A 146 -8.93 -10.53 6.29
CA PRO A 146 -9.45 -11.82 6.75
C PRO A 146 -8.74 -12.37 7.99
N ALA A 147 -7.42 -12.14 8.10
CA ALA A 147 -6.61 -12.63 9.22
C ALA A 147 -6.88 -11.93 10.56
N LEU A 148 -7.54 -10.77 10.54
CA LEU A 148 -7.78 -9.93 11.72
C LEU A 148 -9.27 -9.73 12.01
N ARG A 149 -10.14 -10.24 11.14
CA ARG A 149 -11.58 -10.06 11.25
C ARG A 149 -12.11 -10.82 12.46
N VAL A 150 -12.80 -10.09 13.34
CA VAL A 150 -13.58 -10.64 14.45
C VAL A 150 -15.06 -10.48 14.12
N GLU A 151 -15.76 -11.57 13.83
CA GLU A 151 -17.14 -11.54 13.33
C GLU A 151 -18.10 -10.74 14.21
N GLU A 152 -17.98 -10.86 15.54
CA GLU A 152 -18.84 -10.12 16.49
C GLU A 152 -18.62 -8.60 16.46
N GLN A 153 -17.44 -8.14 16.02
CA GLN A 153 -17.04 -6.73 16.02
C GLN A 153 -17.14 -6.09 14.62
N CYS A 154 -17.52 -6.86 13.62
CA CYS A 154 -17.51 -6.46 12.23
C CYS A 154 -18.91 -6.58 11.60
N PRO A 155 -19.28 -5.68 10.68
CA PRO A 155 -20.49 -5.85 9.91
C PRO A 155 -20.42 -7.16 9.13
N SER A 156 -21.55 -7.84 8.97
CA SER A 156 -21.63 -9.05 8.15
C SER A 156 -21.06 -8.77 6.77
N LEU A 157 -20.24 -9.69 6.26
CA LEU A 157 -19.78 -9.59 4.89
C LEU A 157 -21.01 -9.56 3.97
N PRO A 158 -21.04 -8.68 2.94
CA PRO A 158 -22.06 -8.79 1.92
C PRO A 158 -22.02 -10.24 1.44
N HIS A 159 -23.20 -10.88 1.32
CA HIS A 159 -23.29 -12.30 0.96
C HIS A 159 -22.37 -12.53 -0.23
N ALA A 160 -21.24 -13.20 0.02
CA ALA A 160 -20.34 -13.60 -1.05
C ALA A 160 -21.23 -14.34 -2.02
N CYS A 161 -21.25 -13.92 -3.28
CA CYS A 161 -22.03 -14.60 -4.30
C CYS A 161 -21.79 -16.10 -4.11
N THR A 162 -22.81 -16.84 -3.68
CA THR A 162 -22.77 -18.28 -3.79
C THR A 162 -22.57 -18.52 -5.27
N CYS A 163 -21.39 -18.98 -5.67
CA CYS A 163 -21.22 -19.66 -6.94
C CYS A 163 -22.10 -20.90 -6.86
N SER A 164 -23.41 -20.74 -7.07
CA SER A 164 -24.28 -21.83 -7.42
C SER A 164 -23.68 -22.41 -8.69
N GLN A 165 -23.12 -23.61 -8.58
CA GLN A 165 -22.68 -24.45 -9.70
C GLN A 165 -23.80 -24.67 -10.74
N ASP A 166 -25.03 -24.22 -10.47
CA ASP A 166 -26.17 -24.25 -11.38
C ASP A 166 -26.07 -23.30 -12.57
N SER A 167 -25.08 -22.42 -12.65
CA SER A 167 -24.80 -21.66 -13.88
C SER A 167 -23.81 -22.38 -14.79
N LYS A 168 -24.07 -23.64 -15.12
CA LYS A 168 -23.49 -24.22 -16.35
C LYS A 168 -24.16 -23.52 -17.52
N GLY A 169 -23.43 -22.61 -18.18
CA GLY A 169 -23.83 -22.14 -19.50
C GLY A 169 -24.03 -23.33 -20.44
N PRO A 170 -24.90 -23.22 -21.46
CA PRO A 170 -25.07 -24.30 -22.44
C PRO A 170 -23.71 -24.70 -23.03
N PRO A 171 -23.50 -25.99 -23.35
CA PRO A 171 -22.28 -26.42 -24.04
C PRO A 171 -22.02 -25.53 -25.24
N GLY A 172 -20.77 -25.08 -25.39
CA GLY A 172 -20.36 -24.37 -26.59
C GLY A 172 -20.64 -25.22 -27.84
N PRO A 173 -20.87 -24.59 -29.01
CA PRO A 173 -21.05 -25.33 -30.25
C PRO A 173 -19.86 -26.27 -30.50
N SER A 174 -20.15 -27.47 -31.02
CA SER A 174 -19.11 -28.43 -31.40
C SER A 174 -18.09 -27.76 -32.32
N GLY A 175 -16.81 -27.89 -31.95
CA GLY A 175 -15.71 -27.44 -32.79
C GLY A 175 -15.72 -28.17 -34.15
N PRO A 176 -15.15 -27.56 -35.21
CA PRO A 176 -15.04 -28.20 -36.51
C PRO A 176 -14.26 -29.52 -36.40
N PRO A 177 -14.59 -30.55 -37.20
CA PRO A 177 -13.97 -31.85 -37.11
C PRO A 177 -12.47 -31.77 -37.46
N THR A 178 -11.62 -31.80 -36.44
CA THR A 178 -10.18 -32.02 -36.61
C THR A 178 -9.90 -33.52 -36.57
N GLY A 179 -9.28 -33.99 -37.66
CA GLY A 179 -8.96 -35.39 -37.89
C GLY A 179 -8.12 -36.03 -36.79
N VAL A 180 -8.28 -37.35 -36.71
CA VAL A 180 -7.63 -38.25 -35.78
C VAL A 180 -6.10 -38.17 -35.91
N VAL A 181 -5.41 -37.83 -34.83
CA VAL A 181 -4.03 -38.29 -34.61
C VAL A 181 -3.91 -38.78 -33.17
N SER A 182 -4.03 -40.10 -33.00
CA SER A 182 -3.54 -40.81 -31.83
C SER A 182 -2.04 -40.56 -31.67
N PHE A 183 -1.56 -40.30 -30.45
CA PHE A 183 -0.35 -40.95 -29.94
C PHE A 183 -0.39 -41.07 -28.40
N PHE A 184 -0.49 -42.34 -28.00
CA PHE A 184 -0.08 -43.04 -26.78
C PHE A 184 0.30 -42.30 -25.49
N CYS A 185 -0.27 -42.81 -24.40
CA CYS A 185 0.15 -42.64 -23.02
C CYS A 185 1.26 -43.64 -22.67
N HIS A 186 2.40 -43.19 -22.13
CA HIS A 186 3.23 -43.94 -21.18
C HIS A 186 4.08 -42.96 -20.34
N LEU A 187 3.82 -43.00 -19.02
CA LEU A 187 4.46 -42.31 -17.87
C LEU A 187 4.68 -40.79 -17.98
#